data_AF-A0A7K2MU48-F1
#
_entry.id   AF-A0A7K2MU48-F1
#
_cell.length_a   1.000
_cell.length_b   1.000
_cell.length_c   1.000
_cell.angle_alpha   90.00
_cell.angle_beta   90.00
_cell.angle_gamma   90.00
#
_symmetry.space_group_name_H-M   'P 1'
#
loop_
_entity.id
_entity.type
_entity.pdbx_description
1 polymer ?
#
loop_
_entity_poly.entity_id
_entity_poly.type
_entity_poly.pdbx_seq_one_letter_code
_entity_poly.pdbx_strand_id
1 'polypeptide(L)'
;YPYSRPADRPLIFTSLHQGYVTARAADLPVALTREADGLPGEASLYLLPATRQLTTRTRRELARRAAEGATVYLSFCSGEHPVTRGPWFDDLDGLFGVELQLSYGVAEPIEDDVLEMTFTEDFGDLRAGEVLRFPVAGNEDSRAYLPVAPRAGRVVAVDAHGRPALIVHETGVGRTVLATYPLEHMAARTARVNPDVTQRLYAALAQVAGARRPVVVADPHVSADVLVHADGRRFVWLVSQSPEPLVVRPDAEGKLHELTGGRPVEDVALDAYGVAVLELR
;
A
#
# COMPACT_ATOMS: atom_id res chain seq x y z
N TYR A 1 20.10 14.80 -1.85
CA TYR A 1 19.55 15.48 -0.67
C TYR A 1 20.69 15.83 0.28
N PRO A 2 20.90 17.13 0.58
CA PRO A 2 22.02 17.59 1.42
C PRO A 2 21.92 17.14 2.90
N TYR A 3 20.79 16.58 3.30
CA TYR A 3 20.56 16.14 4.68
C TYR A 3 20.21 14.64 4.81
N SER A 4 20.12 13.89 3.69
CA SER A 4 19.93 12.43 3.78
C SER A 4 21.22 11.76 4.26
N ARG A 5 21.05 10.73 5.06
CA ARG A 5 22.15 9.92 5.58
C ARG A 5 22.31 8.65 4.75
N PRO A 6 23.50 8.03 4.74
CA PRO A 6 23.68 6.72 4.10
C PRO A 6 22.66 5.67 4.55
N ALA A 7 22.20 5.75 5.81
CA ALA A 7 21.18 4.87 6.38
C ALA A 7 19.76 5.08 5.83
N ASP A 8 19.43 6.23 5.22
CA ASP A 8 18.10 6.44 4.63
C ASP A 8 17.91 5.62 3.35
N ARG A 9 18.98 5.34 2.61
CA ARG A 9 18.91 4.63 1.31
C ARG A 9 18.42 3.17 1.46
N PRO A 10 19.00 2.34 2.35
CA PRO A 10 18.50 0.98 2.57
C PRO A 10 17.03 0.96 2.99
N LEU A 11 16.61 1.87 3.87
CA LEU A 11 15.22 2.00 4.32
C LEU A 11 14.27 2.21 3.13
N ILE A 12 14.55 3.19 2.27
CA ILE A 12 13.74 3.47 1.07
C ILE A 12 13.63 2.21 0.21
N PHE A 13 14.74 1.52 -0.04
CA PHE A 13 14.74 0.29 -0.84
C PHE A 13 13.89 -0.81 -0.19
N THR A 14 14.07 -1.09 1.09
CA THR A 14 13.35 -2.17 1.76
C THR A 14 11.85 -1.88 1.89
N SER A 15 11.47 -0.63 2.16
CA SER A 15 10.07 -0.21 2.22
C SER A 15 9.38 -0.26 0.85
N LEU A 16 10.06 0.20 -0.21
CA LEU A 16 9.52 0.10 -1.58
C LEU A 16 9.44 -1.36 -2.06
N HIS A 17 10.43 -2.19 -1.70
CA HIS A 17 10.40 -3.61 -2.04
C HIS A 17 9.23 -4.32 -1.35
N GLN A 18 9.03 -4.09 -0.05
CA GLN A 18 7.87 -4.65 0.64
C GLN A 18 6.56 -4.09 0.07
N GLY A 19 6.47 -2.78 -0.16
CA GLY A 19 5.29 -2.17 -0.81
C GLY A 19 5.00 -2.75 -2.19
N TYR A 20 6.03 -3.10 -2.97
CA TYR A 20 5.85 -3.82 -4.24
C TYR A 20 5.26 -5.21 -4.01
N VAL A 21 5.82 -6.01 -3.09
CA VAL A 21 5.28 -7.34 -2.74
C VAL A 21 3.83 -7.26 -2.29
N THR A 22 3.51 -6.34 -1.38
CA THR A 22 2.15 -6.07 -0.90
C THR A 22 1.20 -5.67 -2.03
N ALA A 23 1.65 -4.83 -2.96
CA ALA A 23 0.85 -4.46 -4.12
C ALA A 23 0.59 -5.64 -5.07
N ARG A 24 1.58 -6.51 -5.27
CA ARG A 24 1.41 -7.74 -6.05
C ARG A 24 0.46 -8.73 -5.38
N ALA A 25 0.49 -8.83 -4.06
CA ALA A 25 -0.45 -9.64 -3.28
C ALA A 25 -1.89 -9.06 -3.28
N ALA A 26 -2.06 -7.79 -3.65
CA ALA A 26 -3.35 -7.12 -3.81
C ALA A 26 -3.78 -6.99 -5.29
N ASP A 27 -3.10 -7.71 -6.19
CA ASP A 27 -3.31 -7.72 -7.65
C ASP A 27 -3.28 -6.32 -8.29
N LEU A 28 -2.47 -5.42 -7.73
CA LEU A 28 -2.28 -4.09 -8.30
C LEU A 28 -1.24 -4.14 -9.45
N PRO A 29 -1.58 -3.61 -10.65
CA PRO A 29 -0.63 -3.44 -11.75
C PRO A 29 0.25 -2.21 -11.50
N VAL A 30 1.20 -2.32 -10.57
CA VAL A 30 2.06 -1.21 -10.14
C VAL A 30 3.24 -0.97 -11.07
N ALA A 31 3.60 0.30 -11.23
CA ALA A 31 4.86 0.74 -11.81
C ALA A 31 5.68 1.48 -10.76
N LEU A 32 7.01 1.36 -10.82
CA LEU A 32 7.92 2.14 -10.01
C LEU A 32 8.36 3.38 -10.78
N THR A 33 8.27 4.55 -10.16
CA THR A 33 8.84 5.79 -10.70
C THR A 33 9.92 6.32 -9.79
N ARG A 34 10.96 6.92 -10.38
CA ARG A 34 11.94 7.69 -9.61
C ARG A 34 11.45 9.11 -9.51
N GLU A 35 11.51 9.65 -8.30
CA GLU A 35 11.17 11.03 -8.04
C GLU A 35 11.88 12.03 -8.98
N ALA A 36 13.16 11.76 -9.29
CA ALA A 36 13.99 12.57 -10.17
C ALA A 36 13.48 12.64 -11.62
N ASP A 37 12.72 11.63 -12.07
CA ASP A 37 12.15 11.57 -13.42
C ASP A 37 10.75 12.21 -13.49
N GLY A 38 10.17 12.56 -12.33
CA GLY A 38 8.81 13.05 -12.20
C GLY A 38 7.77 11.96 -11.99
N LEU A 39 6.54 12.38 -11.69
CA LEU A 39 5.41 11.46 -11.49
C LEU A 39 4.60 11.33 -12.79
N PRO A 40 4.30 10.11 -13.26
CA PRO A 40 3.41 9.91 -14.41
C PRO A 40 2.00 10.37 -14.04
N GLY A 41 1.25 10.88 -15.03
CA GLY A 41 -0.06 11.51 -14.80
C GLY A 41 -1.28 10.63 -14.96
N GLU A 42 -1.09 9.33 -15.15
CA GLU A 42 -2.15 8.39 -15.53
C GLU A 42 -2.57 7.47 -14.37
N ALA A 43 -1.87 7.52 -13.24
CA ALA A 43 -2.17 6.67 -12.10
C ALA A 43 -3.37 7.21 -11.30
N SER A 44 -4.34 6.34 -10.99
CA SER A 44 -5.42 6.67 -10.07
C SER A 44 -5.02 6.49 -8.60
N LEU A 45 -3.95 5.74 -8.32
CA LEU A 45 -3.42 5.49 -6.98
C LEU A 45 -1.90 5.72 -6.95
N TYR A 46 -1.45 6.60 -6.06
CA TYR A 46 -0.03 6.82 -5.75
C TYR A 46 0.27 6.23 -4.37
N LEU A 47 1.22 5.30 -4.29
CA LEU A 47 1.63 4.63 -3.06
C LEU A 47 2.98 5.17 -2.57
N LEU A 48 3.02 5.65 -1.33
CA LEU A 48 4.23 6.15 -0.66
C LEU A 48 4.50 5.32 0.61
N PRO A 49 5.01 4.08 0.47
CA PRO A 49 5.16 3.15 1.58
C PRO A 49 6.28 3.59 2.52
N ALA A 50 5.97 3.66 3.82
CA ALA A 50 6.86 4.06 4.92
C ALA A 50 7.74 5.27 4.55
N THR A 51 7.12 6.30 3.98
CA THR A 51 7.83 7.43 3.37
C THR A 51 8.09 8.52 4.39
N ARG A 52 9.37 8.89 4.48
CA ARG A 52 9.85 10.00 5.32
C ARG A 52 10.12 11.27 4.52
N GLN A 53 10.71 11.15 3.34
CA GLN A 53 11.31 12.27 2.59
C GLN A 53 10.70 12.36 1.19
N LEU A 54 10.30 13.57 0.80
CA LEU A 54 9.85 13.90 -0.55
C LEU A 54 10.34 15.30 -0.92
N THR A 55 10.51 15.58 -2.20
CA THR A 55 10.83 16.93 -2.67
C THR A 55 9.55 17.76 -2.62
N THR A 56 9.71 19.06 -2.42
CA THR A 56 8.60 20.01 -2.55
C THR A 56 7.92 19.90 -3.92
N ARG A 57 8.66 19.58 -4.98
CA ARG A 57 8.08 19.36 -6.32
C ARG A 57 7.13 18.17 -6.33
N THR A 58 7.57 17.02 -5.83
CA THR A 58 6.75 15.81 -5.75
C THR A 58 5.55 15.99 -4.85
N ARG A 59 5.73 16.64 -3.69
CA ARG A 59 4.64 16.98 -2.78
C ARG A 59 3.56 17.82 -3.46
N ARG A 60 3.94 18.90 -4.18
CA ARG A 60 2.99 19.72 -4.95
C ARG A 60 2.28 18.93 -6.03
N GLU A 61 3.02 18.07 -6.73
CA GLU A 61 2.46 17.24 -7.77
C GLU A 61 1.45 16.23 -7.21
N LEU A 62 1.76 15.54 -6.10
CA LEU A 62 0.82 14.64 -5.42
C LEU A 62 -0.44 15.38 -4.97
N ALA A 63 -0.30 16.57 -4.39
CA ALA A 63 -1.45 17.41 -4.02
C ALA A 63 -2.33 17.74 -5.23
N ARG A 64 -1.71 18.09 -6.38
CA ARG A 64 -2.42 18.35 -7.63
C ARG A 64 -3.11 17.11 -8.16
N ARG A 65 -2.44 15.95 -8.17
CA ARG A 65 -3.01 14.68 -8.62
C ARG A 65 -4.21 14.26 -7.77
N ALA A 66 -4.10 14.42 -6.45
CA ALA A 66 -5.21 14.18 -5.55
C ALA A 66 -6.39 15.10 -5.88
N ALA A 67 -6.15 16.41 -6.05
CA ALA A 67 -7.19 17.37 -6.44
C ALA A 67 -7.85 17.04 -7.80
N GLU A 68 -7.08 16.45 -8.74
CA GLU A 68 -7.53 16.02 -10.07
C GLU A 68 -8.23 14.65 -10.09
N GLY A 69 -8.28 13.92 -8.98
CA GLY A 69 -9.09 12.70 -8.85
C GLY A 69 -8.33 11.46 -8.42
N ALA A 70 -7.00 11.55 -8.27
CA ALA A 70 -6.21 10.43 -7.77
C ALA A 70 -6.40 10.25 -6.26
N THR A 71 -6.06 9.05 -5.79
CA THR A 71 -5.83 8.75 -4.38
C THR A 71 -4.33 8.74 -4.11
N VAL A 72 -3.88 9.51 -3.12
CA VAL A 72 -2.49 9.50 -2.66
C VAL A 72 -2.42 8.88 -1.27
N TYR A 73 -1.78 7.72 -1.16
CA TYR A 73 -1.55 7.05 0.12
C TYR A 73 -0.11 7.25 0.59
N LEU A 74 0.05 7.58 1.86
CA LEU A 74 1.34 7.59 2.55
C LEU A 74 1.19 6.90 3.91
N SER A 75 2.09 5.98 4.20
CA SER A 75 2.35 5.51 5.56
C SER A 75 3.61 6.17 6.09
N PHE A 76 3.55 6.70 7.31
CA PHE A 76 4.64 7.46 7.87
C PHE A 76 5.75 6.57 8.43
N CYS A 77 7.01 6.93 8.16
CA CYS A 77 8.16 6.37 8.88
C CYS A 77 9.09 7.49 9.38
N SER A 78 9.48 7.41 10.64
CA SER A 78 10.43 8.31 11.30
C SER A 78 11.88 8.13 10.84
N GLY A 79 12.21 6.98 10.26
CA GLY A 79 13.56 6.55 9.93
C GLY A 79 14.20 5.66 11.01
N GLU A 80 15.34 5.04 10.69
CA GLU A 80 16.03 4.06 11.56
C GLU A 80 17.18 4.66 12.39
N HIS A 81 17.18 5.97 12.63
CA HIS A 81 18.27 6.63 13.35
C HIS A 81 17.78 7.86 14.13
N PRO A 82 18.49 8.27 15.19
CA PRO A 82 17.91 9.13 16.24
C PRO A 82 17.82 10.62 15.91
N VAL A 83 18.05 11.01 14.66
CA VAL A 83 17.99 12.42 14.24
C VAL A 83 16.85 12.68 13.28
N THR A 84 16.48 13.96 13.13
CA THR A 84 15.52 14.45 12.14
C THR A 84 14.18 13.70 12.21
N ARG A 85 13.70 13.45 13.43
CA ARG A 85 12.45 12.73 13.69
C ARG A 85 11.28 13.53 13.13
N GLY A 86 10.43 12.88 12.34
CA GLY A 86 9.28 13.49 11.69
C GLY A 86 9.35 13.48 10.15
N PRO A 87 8.28 13.94 9.49
CA PRO A 87 8.21 14.03 8.03
C PRO A 87 9.20 15.06 7.51
N TRP A 88 9.81 14.76 6.37
CA TRP A 88 10.80 15.62 5.73
C TRP A 88 10.35 16.08 4.36
N PHE A 89 9.24 16.78 4.36
CA PHE A 89 8.70 17.53 3.25
C PHE A 89 7.78 18.62 3.82
N ASP A 90 7.52 19.66 3.04
CA ASP A 90 6.67 20.77 3.47
C ASP A 90 5.18 20.36 3.47
N ASP A 91 4.41 20.92 4.41
CA ASP A 91 2.95 20.92 4.40
C ASP A 91 2.28 19.52 4.43
N LEU A 92 2.76 18.64 5.33
CA LEU A 92 2.05 17.38 5.62
C LEU A 92 0.62 17.65 6.10
N ASP A 93 0.48 18.61 7.01
CA ASP A 93 -0.77 19.05 7.63
C ASP A 93 -1.81 19.41 6.56
N GLY A 94 -1.46 20.28 5.61
CA GLY A 94 -2.35 20.65 4.50
C GLY A 94 -2.62 19.49 3.53
N LEU A 95 -1.61 18.66 3.24
CA LEU A 95 -1.79 17.53 2.32
C LEU A 95 -2.77 16.49 2.85
N PHE A 96 -2.70 16.16 4.14
CA PHE A 96 -3.50 15.10 4.76
C PHE A 96 -4.61 15.59 5.70
N GLY A 97 -4.82 16.91 5.79
CA GLY A 97 -5.89 17.50 6.59
C GLY A 97 -5.72 17.26 8.09
N VAL A 98 -4.48 17.20 8.57
CA VAL A 98 -4.15 16.93 9.97
C VAL A 98 -3.38 18.08 10.59
N GLU A 99 -3.17 18.03 11.90
CA GLU A 99 -2.20 18.84 12.60
C GLU A 99 -1.17 17.93 13.27
N LEU A 100 0.11 18.13 12.96
CA LEU A 100 1.19 17.40 13.62
C LEU A 100 1.26 17.74 15.11
N GLN A 101 1.36 16.71 15.96
CA GLN A 101 1.50 16.84 17.41
C GLN A 101 2.90 16.41 17.88
N LEU A 102 3.91 16.55 17.00
CA LEU A 102 5.29 16.14 17.27
C LEU A 102 5.95 17.06 18.31
N SER A 103 6.61 16.44 19.29
CA SER A 103 7.56 17.13 20.18
C SER A 103 8.96 17.10 19.58
N TYR A 104 9.66 18.24 19.62
CA TYR A 104 10.99 18.37 19.00
C TYR A 104 11.97 17.36 19.60
N GLY A 105 12.55 16.52 18.74
CA GLY A 105 13.55 15.52 19.13
C GLY A 105 12.99 14.23 19.74
N VAL A 106 11.66 14.09 19.85
CA VAL A 106 10.99 12.92 20.44
C VAL A 106 10.36 12.08 19.33
N ALA A 107 10.56 10.76 19.39
CA ALA A 107 9.75 9.80 18.64
C ALA A 107 8.69 9.25 19.59
N GLU A 108 7.45 9.16 19.12
CA GLU A 108 6.39 8.51 19.87
C GLU A 108 6.47 7.00 19.64
N PRO A 109 6.89 6.20 20.63
CA PRO A 109 7.14 4.78 20.44
C PRO A 109 5.84 4.01 20.23
N ILE A 110 5.91 2.94 19.45
CA ILE A 110 4.89 1.91 19.43
C ILE A 110 5.25 0.92 20.54
N GLU A 111 4.51 0.91 21.64
CA GLU A 111 4.83 0.06 22.79
C GLU A 111 4.41 -1.39 22.56
N ASP A 112 3.25 -1.62 21.94
CA ASP A 112 2.69 -2.95 21.70
C ASP A 112 3.44 -3.72 20.60
N ASP A 113 3.51 -5.05 20.75
CA ASP A 113 4.10 -5.93 19.75
C ASP A 113 3.20 -6.18 18.53
N VAL A 114 1.92 -5.84 18.64
CA VAL A 114 0.95 -5.91 17.56
C VAL A 114 0.18 -4.59 17.50
N LEU A 115 0.20 -3.96 16.33
CA LEU A 115 -0.67 -2.84 16.02
C LEU A 115 -2.02 -3.41 15.58
N GLU A 116 -3.05 -3.19 16.40
CA GLU A 116 -4.43 -3.46 16.03
C GLU A 116 -5.06 -2.20 15.45
N MET A 117 -5.37 -2.20 14.16
CA MET A 117 -6.04 -1.10 13.45
C MET A 117 -7.50 -1.46 13.26
N THR A 118 -8.39 -0.79 14.01
CA THR A 118 -9.84 -0.99 13.95
C THR A 118 -10.48 0.07 13.05
N PHE A 119 -11.17 -0.37 12.01
CA PHE A 119 -11.90 0.50 11.10
C PHE A 119 -13.17 1.02 11.78
N THR A 120 -13.33 2.34 11.87
CA THR A 120 -14.48 2.97 12.51
C THR A 120 -15.64 3.18 11.54
N GLU A 121 -15.38 3.02 10.25
CA GLU A 121 -16.34 3.09 9.14
C GLU A 121 -15.83 2.24 7.98
N ASP A 122 -16.68 2.03 6.96
CA ASP A 122 -16.29 1.29 5.76
C ASP A 122 -15.20 2.03 4.97
N PHE A 123 -14.20 1.27 4.51
CA PHE A 123 -13.11 1.77 3.67
C PHE A 123 -12.78 0.75 2.58
N GLY A 124 -13.26 1.00 1.36
CA GLY A 124 -13.18 0.02 0.28
C GLY A 124 -14.05 -1.20 0.59
N ASP A 125 -13.43 -2.37 0.71
CA ASP A 125 -14.06 -3.63 1.11
C ASP A 125 -13.93 -3.92 2.62
N LEU A 126 -13.08 -3.17 3.34
CA LEU A 126 -12.95 -3.27 4.80
C LEU A 126 -14.17 -2.64 5.47
N ARG A 127 -14.77 -3.37 6.41
CA ARG A 127 -16.02 -2.94 7.06
C ARG A 127 -15.78 -2.24 8.38
N ALA A 128 -16.72 -1.38 8.77
CA ALA A 128 -16.76 -0.84 10.13
C ALA A 128 -16.72 -1.97 11.18
N GLY A 129 -15.86 -1.82 12.18
CA GLY A 129 -15.60 -2.81 13.23
C GLY A 129 -14.56 -3.87 12.86
N GLU A 130 -14.11 -3.92 11.60
CA GLU A 130 -13.06 -4.84 11.19
C GLU A 130 -11.68 -4.42 11.73
N VAL A 131 -10.85 -5.41 12.09
CA VAL A 131 -9.53 -5.17 12.69
C VAL A 131 -8.43 -5.82 11.85
N LEU A 132 -7.48 -5.01 11.39
CA LEU A 132 -6.23 -5.49 10.82
C LEU A 132 -5.14 -5.52 11.90
N ARG A 133 -4.35 -6.60 11.94
CA ARG A 133 -3.32 -6.84 12.96
C ARG A 133 -1.94 -6.91 12.34
N PHE A 134 -1.10 -5.92 12.62
CA PHE A 134 0.24 -5.81 12.06
C PHE A 134 1.27 -6.16 13.15
N PRO A 135 2.15 -7.15 12.94
CA PRO A 135 3.31 -7.33 13.80
C PRO A 135 4.17 -6.07 13.80
N VAL A 136 4.53 -5.58 14.99
CA VAL A 136 5.34 -4.38 15.14
C VAL A 136 6.81 -4.77 15.15
N ALA A 137 7.57 -4.21 14.21
CA ALA A 137 9.00 -4.48 14.07
C ALA A 137 9.77 -3.20 13.68
N GLY A 138 11.09 -3.30 13.68
CA GLY A 138 12.00 -2.17 13.51
C GLY A 138 12.90 -1.98 14.74
N ASN A 139 13.69 -0.92 14.71
CA ASN A 139 14.52 -0.50 15.85
C ASN A 139 13.82 0.58 16.69
N GLU A 140 14.47 1.03 17.77
CA GLU A 140 13.95 2.05 18.69
C GLU A 140 13.54 3.37 18.00
N ASP A 141 14.11 3.68 16.84
CA ASP A 141 13.82 4.90 16.11
C ASP A 141 12.65 4.76 15.14
N SER A 142 12.56 3.60 14.49
CA SER A 142 11.58 3.31 13.43
C SER A 142 10.30 2.65 13.93
N ARG A 143 10.33 2.07 15.13
CA ARG A 143 9.14 1.61 15.88
C ARG A 143 8.43 2.82 16.51
N ALA A 144 8.00 3.75 15.67
CA ALA A 144 7.38 4.99 16.08
C ALA A 144 6.19 5.35 15.17
N TYR A 145 5.18 5.98 15.75
CA TYR A 145 4.02 6.49 15.02
C TYR A 145 4.09 8.01 14.86
N LEU A 146 3.27 8.55 13.95
CA LEU A 146 3.09 9.98 13.75
C LEU A 146 1.93 10.48 14.62
N PRO A 147 2.18 11.22 15.73
CA PRO A 147 1.10 11.82 16.50
C PRO A 147 0.46 12.95 15.70
N VAL A 148 -0.85 12.84 15.45
CA VAL A 148 -1.62 13.82 14.70
C VAL A 148 -2.98 14.06 15.35
N ALA A 149 -3.49 15.28 15.21
CA ALA A 149 -4.89 15.60 15.44
C ALA A 149 -5.60 15.80 14.10
N PRO A 150 -6.80 15.23 13.88
CA PRO A 150 -7.56 15.50 12.66
C PRO A 150 -8.01 16.97 12.61
N ARG A 151 -7.95 17.59 11.42
CA ARG A 151 -8.44 18.95 11.17
C ARG A 151 -9.51 18.96 10.08
N ALA A 152 -9.10 18.72 8.84
CA ALA A 152 -10.00 18.51 7.69
C ALA A 152 -10.09 17.03 7.30
N GLY A 153 -9.11 16.23 7.72
CA GLY A 153 -9.08 14.79 7.53
C GLY A 153 -10.02 14.08 8.50
N ARG A 154 -10.68 13.04 8.00
CA ARG A 154 -11.57 12.15 8.74
C ARG A 154 -10.80 10.90 9.14
N VAL A 155 -10.89 10.53 10.43
CA VAL A 155 -10.27 9.30 10.94
C VAL A 155 -11.15 8.12 10.56
N VAL A 156 -10.62 7.19 9.77
CA VAL A 156 -11.34 6.00 9.28
C VAL A 156 -10.93 4.72 10.02
N ALA A 157 -9.76 4.75 10.68
CA ALA A 157 -9.34 3.70 11.57
C ALA A 157 -8.55 4.27 12.75
N VAL A 158 -8.70 3.61 13.90
CA VAL A 158 -7.97 3.91 15.14
C VAL A 158 -7.18 2.70 15.59
N ASP A 159 -6.16 2.91 16.41
CA ASP A 159 -5.45 1.81 17.06
C ASP A 159 -6.13 1.34 18.35
N ALA A 160 -5.52 0.36 19.04
CA ALA A 160 -5.99 -0.16 20.33
C ALA A 160 -6.04 0.90 21.46
N HIS A 161 -5.35 2.03 21.31
CA HIS A 161 -5.31 3.14 22.27
C HIS A 161 -6.24 4.29 21.85
N GLY A 162 -7.03 4.13 20.79
CA GLY A 162 -7.91 5.16 20.25
C GLY A 162 -7.20 6.27 19.49
N ARG A 163 -5.91 6.10 19.14
CA ARG A 163 -5.14 7.07 18.36
C ARG A 163 -5.49 6.93 16.87
N PRO A 164 -5.54 8.04 16.10
CA PRO A 164 -5.74 7.97 14.66
C PRO A 164 -4.69 7.10 13.98
N ALA A 165 -5.13 6.04 13.29
CA ALA A 165 -4.26 5.08 12.61
C ALA A 165 -4.33 5.23 11.09
N LEU A 166 -5.51 5.54 10.55
CA LEU A 166 -5.74 5.84 9.13
C LEU A 166 -6.66 7.07 9.01
N ILE A 167 -6.22 8.09 8.28
CA ILE A 167 -6.95 9.34 8.05
C ILE A 167 -7.16 9.52 6.55
N VAL A 168 -8.37 9.92 6.16
CA VAL A 168 -8.72 10.28 4.78
C VAL A 168 -9.04 11.76 4.71
N HIS A 169 -8.41 12.48 3.79
CA HIS A 169 -8.69 13.88 3.49
C HIS A 169 -9.15 14.01 2.04
N GLU A 170 -10.43 14.32 1.85
CA GLU A 170 -10.99 14.59 0.52
C GLU A 170 -10.44 15.94 0.01
N THR A 171 -9.96 15.98 -1.22
CA THR A 171 -9.38 17.19 -1.83
C THR A 171 -9.66 17.22 -3.33
N GLY A 172 -10.24 18.34 -3.79
CA GLY A 172 -10.76 18.44 -5.15
C GLY A 172 -11.77 17.32 -5.46
N VAL A 173 -11.49 16.53 -6.50
CA VAL A 173 -12.31 15.36 -6.88
C VAL A 173 -11.71 14.02 -6.41
N GLY A 174 -10.55 14.03 -5.76
CA GLY A 174 -9.88 12.85 -5.22
C GLY A 174 -9.62 12.97 -3.72
N ARG A 175 -8.56 12.32 -3.25
CA ARG A 175 -8.27 12.26 -1.81
C ARG A 175 -6.81 11.93 -1.49
N THR A 176 -6.43 12.20 -0.26
CA THR A 176 -5.20 11.70 0.35
C THR A 176 -5.53 10.81 1.53
N VAL A 177 -4.68 9.81 1.77
CA VAL A 177 -4.83 8.82 2.85
C VAL A 177 -3.52 8.72 3.60
N LEU A 178 -3.56 9.00 4.91
CA LEU A 178 -2.40 8.93 5.80
C LEU A 178 -2.56 7.73 6.74
N ALA A 179 -1.65 6.76 6.66
CA ALA A 179 -1.40 5.84 7.76
C ALA A 179 -0.33 6.44 8.68
N THR A 180 -0.65 6.60 9.96
CA THR A 180 0.28 7.20 10.95
C THR A 180 1.36 6.23 11.42
N TYR A 181 1.35 5.00 10.90
CA TYR A 181 2.25 3.91 11.26
C TYR A 181 3.09 3.45 10.06
N PRO A 182 4.34 2.98 10.27
CA PRO A 182 5.26 2.56 9.22
C PRO A 182 4.97 1.13 8.73
N LEU A 183 3.76 0.86 8.22
CA LEU A 183 3.25 -0.49 7.95
C LEU A 183 4.19 -1.37 7.12
N GLU A 184 4.63 -0.87 5.97
CA GLU A 184 5.48 -1.62 5.04
C GLU A 184 6.90 -1.79 5.59
N HIS A 185 7.38 -0.86 6.42
CA HIS A 185 8.67 -1.00 7.10
C HIS A 185 8.61 -2.04 8.22
N MET A 186 7.53 -2.06 9.02
CA MET A 186 7.33 -3.11 10.03
C MET A 186 7.26 -4.50 9.38
N ALA A 187 6.53 -4.62 8.27
CA ALA A 187 6.52 -5.85 7.49
C ALA A 187 7.93 -6.20 6.95
N ALA A 188 8.66 -5.24 6.35
CA ALA A 188 10.01 -5.47 5.83
C ALA A 188 11.04 -5.87 6.91
N ARG A 189 10.78 -5.56 8.18
CA ARG A 189 11.61 -5.93 9.34
C ARG A 189 11.12 -7.18 10.06
N THR A 190 10.03 -7.80 9.61
CA THR A 190 9.47 -9.02 10.17
C THR A 190 9.88 -10.22 9.32
N ALA A 191 10.56 -11.20 9.92
CA ALA A 191 10.98 -12.40 9.21
C ALA A 191 9.76 -13.25 8.80
N ARG A 192 9.74 -13.74 7.55
CA ARG A 192 8.69 -14.61 7.02
C ARG A 192 7.27 -14.01 7.14
N VAL A 193 7.15 -12.70 6.96
CA VAL A 193 5.87 -11.97 7.11
C VAL A 193 4.89 -12.20 5.97
N ASN A 194 5.36 -12.56 4.78
CA ASN A 194 4.53 -12.63 3.59
C ASN A 194 3.76 -13.97 3.48
N PRO A 195 2.50 -13.96 3.04
CA PRO A 195 1.69 -12.78 2.73
C PRO A 195 1.31 -11.97 3.99
N ASP A 196 1.53 -10.65 3.92
CA ASP A 196 1.32 -9.75 5.05
C ASP A 196 -0.05 -9.05 4.98
N VAL A 197 -0.60 -8.65 6.14
CA VAL A 197 -1.97 -8.09 6.23
C VAL A 197 -2.12 -6.74 5.51
N THR A 198 -1.03 -6.01 5.23
CA THR A 198 -1.05 -4.73 4.50
C THR A 198 -1.64 -4.90 3.09
N GLN A 199 -1.62 -6.11 2.52
CA GLN A 199 -2.24 -6.38 1.22
C GLN A 199 -3.74 -6.06 1.24
N ARG A 200 -4.41 -6.31 2.38
CA ARG A 200 -5.84 -6.01 2.54
C ARG A 200 -6.10 -4.50 2.51
N LEU A 201 -5.23 -3.71 3.12
CA LEU A 201 -5.29 -2.25 3.04
C LEU A 201 -5.02 -1.77 1.62
N TYR A 202 -4.08 -2.37 0.90
CA TYR A 202 -3.80 -2.03 -0.50
C TYR A 202 -4.96 -2.39 -1.43
N ALA A 203 -5.64 -3.51 -1.19
CA ALA A 203 -6.85 -3.89 -1.91
C ALA A 203 -8.00 -2.89 -1.68
N ALA A 204 -8.19 -2.45 -0.43
CA ALA A 204 -9.15 -1.41 -0.09
C ALA A 204 -8.81 -0.06 -0.74
N LEU A 205 -7.53 0.35 -0.70
CA LEU A 205 -7.02 1.53 -1.38
C LEU A 205 -7.27 1.47 -2.89
N ALA A 206 -7.06 0.31 -3.50
CA ALA A 206 -7.32 0.09 -4.92
C ALA A 206 -8.79 0.37 -5.26
N GLN A 207 -9.72 -0.16 -4.46
CA GLN A 207 -11.16 0.04 -4.65
C GLN A 207 -11.55 1.51 -4.46
N VAL A 208 -11.05 2.15 -3.39
CA VAL A 208 -11.31 3.57 -3.09
C VAL A 208 -10.77 4.48 -4.19
N ALA A 209 -9.63 4.12 -4.78
CA ALA A 209 -9.00 4.86 -5.87
C ALA A 209 -9.63 4.59 -7.25
N GLY A 210 -10.51 3.59 -7.37
CA GLY A 210 -10.97 3.10 -8.67
C GLY A 210 -9.81 2.57 -9.52
N ALA A 211 -8.75 2.04 -8.89
CA ALA A 211 -7.63 1.44 -9.58
C ALA A 211 -8.08 0.19 -10.34
N ARG A 212 -7.80 0.16 -11.64
CA ARG A 212 -8.18 -0.96 -12.50
C ARG A 212 -7.35 -2.20 -12.14
N ARG A 213 -8.03 -3.27 -11.74
CA ARG A 213 -7.45 -4.59 -11.48
C ARG A 213 -8.16 -5.59 -12.41
N PRO A 214 -7.59 -5.88 -13.60
CA PRO A 214 -8.29 -6.66 -14.62
C PRO A 214 -8.60 -8.10 -14.21
N VAL A 215 -7.85 -8.61 -13.23
CA VAL A 215 -8.02 -9.89 -12.57
C VAL A 215 -7.62 -9.72 -11.11
N VAL A 216 -8.40 -10.32 -10.19
CA VAL A 216 -8.14 -10.35 -8.75
C VAL A 216 -8.30 -11.77 -8.25
N VAL A 217 -7.48 -12.19 -7.31
CA VAL A 217 -7.53 -13.49 -6.63
C VAL A 217 -7.61 -13.25 -5.13
N ALA A 218 -8.58 -13.89 -4.49
CA ALA A 218 -8.80 -13.70 -3.04
C ALA A 218 -7.69 -14.29 -2.16
N ASP A 219 -6.97 -15.32 -2.65
CA ASP A 219 -5.87 -15.93 -1.91
C ASP A 219 -4.58 -15.11 -2.12
N PRO A 220 -4.01 -14.50 -1.07
CA PRO A 220 -2.85 -13.62 -1.19
C PRO A 220 -1.54 -14.36 -1.52
N HIS A 221 -1.54 -15.71 -1.56
CA HIS A 221 -0.40 -16.47 -2.07
C HIS A 221 -0.36 -16.51 -3.59
N VAL A 222 -1.42 -16.11 -4.29
CA VAL A 222 -1.46 -16.11 -5.76
C VAL A 222 -1.44 -14.68 -6.25
N SER A 223 -0.37 -14.30 -6.96
CA SER A 223 -0.37 -13.03 -7.69
C SER A 223 -1.00 -13.21 -9.06
N ALA A 224 -1.88 -12.27 -9.44
CA ALA A 224 -2.51 -12.23 -10.75
C ALA A 224 -2.08 -10.99 -11.55
N ASP A 225 -1.94 -11.15 -12.86
CA ASP A 225 -1.75 -10.02 -13.79
C ASP A 225 -2.21 -10.35 -15.21
N VAL A 226 -2.34 -9.32 -16.04
CA VAL A 226 -2.66 -9.46 -17.46
C VAL A 226 -1.50 -8.97 -18.32
N LEU A 227 -1.00 -9.85 -19.19
CA LEU A 227 -0.14 -9.46 -20.31
C LEU A 227 -0.97 -9.32 -21.58
N VAL A 228 -0.78 -8.20 -22.28
CA VAL A 228 -1.39 -7.95 -23.59
C VAL A 228 -0.39 -8.33 -24.67
N HIS A 229 -0.76 -9.27 -25.52
CA HIS A 229 0.04 -9.69 -26.67
C HIS A 229 -0.09 -8.71 -27.83
N ALA A 230 0.87 -8.71 -28.75
CA ALA A 230 0.94 -7.75 -29.86
C ALA A 230 -0.27 -7.80 -30.82
N ASP A 231 -0.99 -8.93 -30.85
CA ASP A 231 -2.24 -9.09 -31.62
C ASP A 231 -3.51 -8.67 -30.83
N GLY A 232 -3.34 -8.09 -29.64
CA GLY A 232 -4.43 -7.62 -28.78
C GLY A 232 -5.04 -8.68 -27.86
N ARG A 233 -4.65 -9.96 -27.97
CA ARG A 233 -5.08 -10.98 -27.01
C ARG A 233 -4.54 -10.69 -25.63
N ARG A 234 -5.33 -11.03 -24.61
CA ARG A 234 -5.01 -10.79 -23.20
C ARG A 234 -4.79 -12.12 -22.51
N PHE A 235 -3.70 -12.24 -21.76
CA PHE A 235 -3.32 -13.45 -21.05
C PHE A 235 -3.22 -13.16 -19.57
N VAL A 236 -4.03 -13.86 -18.78
CA VAL A 236 -3.97 -13.84 -17.32
C VAL A 236 -2.88 -14.79 -16.86
N TRP A 237 -1.98 -14.28 -16.04
CA TRP A 237 -0.94 -15.04 -15.36
C TRP A 237 -1.33 -15.18 -13.89
N LEU A 238 -1.37 -16.41 -13.40
CA LEU A 238 -1.56 -16.75 -12.00
C LEU A 238 -0.29 -17.42 -11.51
N VAL A 239 0.38 -16.82 -10.53
CA VAL A 239 1.65 -17.31 -9.99
C VAL A 239 1.46 -17.61 -8.51
N SER A 240 1.50 -18.89 -8.15
CA SER A 240 1.43 -19.33 -6.76
C SER A 240 2.77 -19.15 -6.06
N GLN A 241 2.73 -18.58 -4.87
CA GLN A 241 3.82 -18.53 -3.89
C GLN A 241 3.61 -19.53 -2.75
N SER A 242 2.60 -20.38 -2.86
CA SER A 242 2.28 -21.39 -1.85
C SER A 242 3.18 -22.62 -1.99
N PRO A 243 3.72 -23.17 -0.87
CA PRO A 243 4.38 -24.47 -0.86
C PRO A 243 3.42 -25.66 -1.06
N GLU A 244 2.12 -25.42 -1.02
CA GLU A 244 1.08 -26.43 -1.15
C GLU A 244 0.22 -26.17 -2.40
N PRO A 245 -0.27 -27.22 -3.09
CA PRO A 245 -1.25 -27.06 -4.16
C PRO A 245 -2.53 -26.41 -3.65
N LEU A 246 -3.14 -25.59 -4.50
CA LEU A 246 -4.37 -24.87 -4.15
C LEU A 246 -5.25 -24.66 -5.39
N VAL A 247 -6.53 -24.36 -5.14
CA VAL A 247 -7.50 -24.03 -6.17
C VAL A 247 -8.00 -22.62 -5.92
N VAL A 248 -7.85 -21.74 -6.89
CA VAL A 248 -8.38 -20.37 -6.83
C VAL A 248 -9.48 -20.15 -7.85
N ARG A 249 -10.35 -19.20 -7.54
CA ARG A 249 -11.34 -18.66 -8.46
C ARG A 249 -11.01 -17.19 -8.72
N PRO A 250 -10.31 -16.86 -9.81
CA PRO A 250 -10.01 -15.47 -10.14
C PRO A 250 -11.28 -14.72 -10.53
N ASP A 251 -11.44 -13.50 -10.04
CA ASP A 251 -12.45 -12.53 -10.51
C ASP A 251 -11.82 -11.67 -11.61
N ALA A 252 -12.33 -11.76 -12.83
CA ALA A 252 -11.75 -11.08 -13.98
C ALA A 252 -12.81 -10.25 -14.73
N GLU A 253 -12.38 -9.19 -15.42
CA GLU A 253 -13.25 -8.34 -16.25
C GLU A 253 -13.84 -9.07 -17.49
N GLY A 254 -13.66 -10.39 -17.61
CA GLY A 254 -14.09 -11.22 -18.73
C GLY A 254 -14.03 -12.71 -18.38
N LYS A 255 -14.18 -13.58 -19.38
CA LYS A 255 -14.13 -15.04 -19.16
C LYS A 255 -12.71 -15.56 -19.35
N LEU A 256 -12.29 -16.47 -18.48
CA LEU A 256 -11.00 -17.14 -18.57
C LEU A 256 -11.13 -18.43 -19.35
N HIS A 257 -10.17 -18.70 -20.24
CA HIS A 257 -10.14 -19.87 -21.09
C HIS A 257 -8.78 -20.58 -21.03
N GLU A 258 -8.79 -21.92 -21.09
CA GLU A 258 -7.57 -22.71 -21.26
C GLU A 258 -6.91 -22.36 -22.60
N LEU A 259 -5.59 -22.19 -22.61
CA LEU A 259 -4.84 -21.94 -23.84
C LEU A 259 -4.98 -23.08 -24.86
N THR A 260 -5.09 -24.32 -24.36
CA THR A 260 -5.32 -25.50 -25.18
C THR A 260 -6.80 -25.87 -25.13
N GLY A 261 -7.45 -25.96 -26.28
CA GLY A 261 -8.87 -26.34 -26.38
C GLY A 261 -9.87 -25.21 -26.11
N GLY A 262 -9.46 -24.09 -25.50
CA GLY A 262 -10.30 -22.89 -25.38
C GLY A 262 -11.53 -23.06 -24.48
N ARG A 263 -11.52 -24.06 -23.60
CA ARG A 263 -12.60 -24.33 -22.66
C ARG A 263 -12.64 -23.24 -21.58
N PRO A 264 -13.83 -22.74 -21.18
CA PRO A 264 -13.92 -21.78 -20.09
C PRO A 264 -13.51 -22.42 -18.76
N VAL A 265 -12.87 -21.62 -17.90
CA VAL A 265 -12.37 -22.01 -16.57
C VAL A 265 -12.87 -21.00 -15.55
N GLU A 266 -13.42 -21.49 -14.45
CA GLU A 266 -13.76 -20.69 -13.27
C GLU A 266 -12.79 -20.97 -12.13
N ASP A 267 -12.52 -22.26 -11.89
CA ASP A 267 -11.61 -22.73 -10.85
C ASP A 267 -10.30 -23.20 -11.47
N VAL A 268 -9.18 -22.66 -10.98
CA VAL A 268 -7.83 -22.91 -11.47
C VAL A 268 -7.04 -23.63 -10.40
N ALA A 269 -6.70 -24.89 -10.67
CA ALA A 269 -5.76 -25.63 -9.86
C ALA A 269 -4.33 -25.16 -10.15
N LEU A 270 -3.59 -24.85 -9.09
CA LEU A 270 -2.17 -24.50 -9.13
C LEU A 270 -1.42 -25.51 -8.25
N ASP A 271 -0.37 -26.11 -8.81
CA ASP A 271 0.58 -26.90 -8.02
C ASP A 271 1.33 -26.00 -7.03
N ALA A 272 2.08 -26.61 -6.11
CA ALA A 272 3.01 -25.90 -5.25
C ALA A 272 3.99 -25.06 -6.10
N TYR A 273 4.06 -23.75 -5.83
CA TYR A 273 4.79 -22.77 -6.63
C TYR A 273 4.47 -22.79 -8.14
N GLY A 274 3.27 -23.27 -8.48
CA GLY A 274 2.81 -23.45 -9.85
C GLY A 274 2.45 -22.14 -10.55
N VAL A 275 2.42 -22.20 -11.87
CA VAL A 275 2.00 -21.09 -12.73
C VAL A 275 0.91 -21.58 -13.68
N ALA A 276 -0.17 -20.81 -13.81
CA ALA A 276 -1.17 -21.00 -14.84
C ALA A 276 -1.23 -19.76 -15.74
N VAL A 277 -1.41 -20.00 -17.04
CA VAL A 277 -1.66 -18.96 -18.03
C VAL A 277 -2.98 -19.25 -18.71
N LEU A 278 -3.88 -18.27 -18.72
CA LEU A 278 -5.24 -18.35 -19.26
C LEU A 278 -5.46 -17.22 -20.26
N GLU A 279 -6.30 -17.44 -21.25
CA GLU A 279 -6.73 -16.36 -22.14
C GLU A 279 -7.95 -15.63 -21.56
N LEU A 280 -7.91 -14.31 -21.52
CA LEU A 280 -8.99 -13.45 -21.07
C LEU A 280 -9.79 -12.92 -22.27
N ARG A 281 -11.03 -13.40 -22.40
CA ARG A 281 -11.95 -13.06 -23.49
C ARG A 281 -13.11 -12.20 -23.01
#